data_AF-A0A2S4M7U7-F1
#
_entry.id   AF-A0A2S4M7U7-F1
#
_cell.length_a   1.000
_cell.length_b   1.000
_cell.length_c   1.000
_cell.angle_alpha   90.00
_cell.angle_beta   90.00
_cell.angle_gamma   90.00
#
_symmetry.space_group_name_H-M   'P 1'
#
loop_
_entity.id
_entity.type
_entity.pdbx_description
1 polymer ?
#
loop_
_entity_poly.entity_id
_entity_poly.type
_entity_poly.pdbx_seq_one_letter_code
_entity_poly.pdbx_strand_id
1 'polypeptide(L)'
;MMQLFGDSLLAPLLETLLVQVSGIFIFRRLLRANWTVSCVAVGCIFGALHGYGGAALLKLSLTGILLTAVYVIEKRKSGKPILMTFVTHSIYNTILWMGRN
;
A
#
# COMPACT_ATOMS: atom_id res chain seq x y z
N MET A 1 -6.98 1.26 -22.82
CA MET A 1 -5.62 1.78 -22.51
C MET A 1 -5.61 2.83 -21.40
N MET A 2 -6.40 3.91 -21.45
CA MET A 2 -6.41 4.94 -20.39
C MET A 2 -6.80 4.40 -19.00
N GLN A 3 -7.80 3.51 -18.89
CA GLN A 3 -8.17 2.88 -17.61
C GLN A 3 -7.05 2.02 -17.03
N LEU A 4 -6.39 1.19 -17.85
CA LEU A 4 -5.24 0.40 -17.41
C LEU A 4 -4.11 1.28 -16.85
N PHE A 5 -3.79 2.39 -17.52
CA PHE A 5 -2.78 3.33 -17.03
C PHE A 5 -3.18 3.99 -15.71
N GLY A 6 -4.45 4.41 -15.59
CA GLY A 6 -4.99 4.99 -14.35
C GLY A 6 -4.92 4.02 -13.18
N ASP A 7 -5.52 2.84 -13.34
CA ASP A 7 -5.70 1.85 -12.28
C ASP A 7 -4.40 1.15 -11.90
N SER A 8 -3.50 0.94 -12.86
CA SER A 8 -2.28 0.16 -12.64
C SER A 8 -1.02 0.98 -12.45
N LEU A 9 -1.04 2.31 -12.67
CA LEU A 9 0.14 3.16 -12.46
C LEU A 9 -0.17 4.42 -11.65
N LEU A 10 -1.14 5.24 -12.06
CA LEU A 10 -1.42 6.50 -11.36
C LEU A 10 -1.96 6.27 -9.95
N ALA A 11 -3.00 5.43 -9.79
CA ALA A 11 -3.56 5.09 -8.49
C ALA A 11 -2.51 4.46 -7.56
N PRO A 12 -1.76 3.42 -7.98
CA PRO A 12 -0.69 2.83 -7.16
C PRO A 12 0.38 3.83 -6.71
N LEU A 13 0.79 4.77 -7.58
CA LEU A 13 1.76 5.79 -7.23
C LEU A 13 1.20 6.74 -6.15
N LEU A 14 -0.01 7.27 -6.37
CA LEU A 14 -0.66 8.17 -5.43
C LEU A 14 -0.90 7.49 -4.09
N GLU A 15 -1.42 6.27 -4.09
CA GLU A 15 -1.67 5.49 -2.88
C GLU A 15 -0.37 5.20 -2.13
N THR A 16 0.71 4.84 -2.84
CA THR A 16 2.04 4.63 -2.23
C THR A 16 2.53 5.87 -1.47
N LEU A 17 2.39 7.05 -2.08
CA LEU A 17 2.83 8.32 -1.47
C LEU A 17 1.89 8.77 -0.33
N LEU A 18 0.58 8.69 -0.56
CA LEU A 18 -0.41 9.21 0.37
C LEU A 18 -0.68 8.28 1.55
N VAL A 19 -0.51 6.97 1.40
CA VAL A 19 -0.82 6.00 2.45
C VAL A 19 0.44 5.41 3.06
N GLN A 20 1.27 4.72 2.29
CA GLN A 20 2.45 4.03 2.85
C GLN A 20 3.51 5.02 3.32
N VAL A 21 3.89 6.02 2.50
CA VAL A 21 4.90 7.01 2.88
C VAL A 21 4.41 7.88 4.04
N SER A 22 3.25 8.54 3.86
CA SER A 22 2.73 9.46 4.87
C SER A 22 2.36 8.72 6.17
N GLY A 23 1.72 7.56 6.07
CA GLY A 23 1.29 6.75 7.19
C GLY A 23 2.48 6.25 8.01
N ILE A 24 3.50 5.68 7.35
CA ILE A 24 4.71 5.26 8.06
C ILE A 24 5.43 6.45 8.68
N PHE A 25 5.48 7.61 8.01
CA PHE A 25 6.03 8.82 8.61
C PHE A 25 5.28 9.22 9.88
N ILE A 26 3.96 9.31 9.84
CA ILE A 26 3.12 9.69 10.99
C ILE A 26 3.32 8.69 12.13
N PHE A 27 3.16 7.39 11.89
CA PHE A 27 3.24 6.39 12.95
C PHE A 27 4.65 6.28 13.54
N ARG A 28 5.71 6.34 12.72
CA ARG A 28 7.09 6.21 13.20
C ARG A 28 7.64 7.49 13.83
N ARG A 29 7.32 8.66 13.27
CA ARG A 29 7.91 9.94 13.70
C ARG A 29 7.04 10.70 14.69
N LEU A 30 5.74 10.78 14.45
CA LEU A 30 4.82 11.54 15.30
C LEU A 30 4.32 10.69 16.47
N LEU A 31 3.86 9.47 16.20
CA LEU A 31 3.31 8.57 17.21
C LEU A 31 4.35 7.67 17.88
N ARG A 32 5.59 7.64 17.36
CA ARG A 32 6.71 6.82 17.86
C ARG A 32 6.39 5.31 17.97
N ALA A 33 5.41 4.83 17.23
CA ALA A 33 5.03 3.42 17.20
C ALA A 33 6.17 2.57 16.61
N ASN A 34 6.30 1.30 17.02
CA ASN A 34 7.30 0.39 16.43
C ASN A 34 6.95 0.04 14.97
N TRP A 35 7.90 -0.58 14.24
CA TRP A 35 7.72 -0.90 12.82
C TRP A 35 6.54 -1.83 12.55
N THR A 36 6.34 -2.84 13.40
CA THR A 36 5.26 -3.83 13.24
C THR A 36 3.90 -3.17 13.40
N VAL A 37 3.71 -2.40 14.47
CA VAL A 37 2.46 -1.66 14.72
C VAL A 37 2.20 -0.65 13.60
N SER A 38 3.23 0.08 13.16
CA SER A 38 3.09 1.03 12.05
C SER A 38 2.66 0.32 10.76
N CYS A 39 3.24 -0.85 10.46
CA CYS A 39 2.91 -1.64 9.28
C CYS A 39 1.45 -2.10 9.30
N VAL A 40 1.04 -2.72 10.41
CA VAL A 40 -0.33 -3.24 10.58
C VAL A 40 -1.35 -2.10 10.53
N ALA A 41 -1.11 -1.01 11.27
CA ALA A 41 -2.05 0.11 11.34
C ALA A 41 -2.23 0.79 9.98
N VAL A 42 -1.13 1.10 9.27
CA VAL A 42 -1.19 1.73 7.94
C VAL A 42 -1.84 0.81 6.92
N GLY A 43 -1.59 -0.49 6.96
CA GLY A 43 -2.27 -1.46 6.10
C GLY A 43 -3.77 -1.57 6.38
N CYS A 44 -4.19 -1.53 7.64
CA CYS A 44 -5.61 -1.47 8.01
C CYS A 44 -6.26 -0.17 7.51
N ILE A 45 -5.59 0.97 7.68
CA ILE A 45 -6.06 2.27 7.16
C ILE A 45 -6.23 2.23 5.64
N PHE A 46 -5.26 1.65 4.92
CA PHE A 46 -5.38 1.46 3.47
C PHE A 46 -6.67 0.73 3.10
N GLY A 47 -6.97 -0.40 3.75
CA GLY A 47 -8.22 -1.12 3.52
C GLY A 47 -9.47 -0.31 3.86
N ALA A 48 -9.45 0.41 4.97
CA ALA A 48 -10.57 1.24 5.41
C ALA A 48 -10.88 2.41 4.46
N LEU A 49 -9.84 3.02 3.85
CA LEU A 49 -9.99 4.14 2.91
C LEU A 49 -10.78 3.77 1.64
N HIS A 50 -10.91 2.48 1.34
CA HIS A 50 -11.68 2.01 0.18
C HIS A 50 -13.20 1.94 0.44
N GLY A 51 -13.65 2.12 1.68
CA GLY A 51 -15.08 2.20 2.02
C GLY A 51 -15.87 0.89 1.92
N TYR A 52 -15.20 -0.25 1.72
CA TYR A 52 -15.85 -1.57 1.71
C TYR A 52 -16.03 -2.15 3.11
N GLY A 53 -16.97 -3.09 3.26
CA GLY A 53 -17.20 -3.87 4.47
C GLY A 53 -16.88 -5.37 4.33
N GLY A 54 -17.03 -6.12 5.42
CA GLY A 54 -16.96 -7.58 5.44
C GLY A 54 -15.65 -8.15 4.88
N ALA A 55 -15.76 -9.18 4.05
CA ALA A 55 -14.59 -9.88 3.47
C ALA A 55 -13.74 -8.97 2.56
N ALA A 56 -14.35 -7.98 1.90
CA ALA A 56 -13.63 -7.05 1.03
C ALA A 56 -12.71 -6.11 1.84
N LEU A 57 -13.20 -5.60 2.98
CA LEU A 57 -12.38 -4.83 3.92
C LEU A 57 -11.16 -5.63 4.37
N LEU A 58 -11.38 -6.87 4.83
CA LEU A 58 -10.30 -7.75 5.29
C LEU A 58 -9.26 -7.98 4.19
N LYS A 59 -9.71 -8.31 2.97
CA LYS A 59 -8.81 -8.53 1.83
C LYS A 59 -7.97 -7.29 1.53
N LEU A 60 -8.58 -6.10 1.48
CA LEU A 60 -7.87 -4.86 1.18
C LEU A 60 -6.93 -4.46 2.32
N SER A 61 -7.32 -4.66 3.58
CA SER A 61 -6.42 -4.45 4.72
C SER A 61 -5.20 -5.37 4.65
N LEU A 62 -5.38 -6.66 4.32
CA LEU A 62 -4.26 -7.59 4.15
C LEU A 62 -3.34 -7.18 2.99
N THR A 63 -3.90 -6.78 1.84
CA THR A 63 -3.12 -6.21 0.73
C THR A 63 -2.35 -4.97 1.18
N GLY A 64 -3.00 -4.05 1.89
CA GLY A 64 -2.37 -2.86 2.46
C GLY A 64 -1.22 -3.18 3.41
N ILE A 65 -1.38 -4.20 4.26
CA ILE A 65 -0.33 -4.67 5.17
C ILE A 65 0.86 -5.22 4.36
N LEU A 66 0.61 -6.02 3.32
CA LEU A 66 1.68 -6.55 2.46
C LEU A 66 2.45 -5.44 1.75
N LEU A 67 1.75 -4.46 1.16
CA LEU A 67 2.38 -3.30 0.52
C LEU A 67 3.18 -2.47 1.52
N THR A 68 2.64 -2.25 2.71
CA THR A 68 3.35 -1.53 3.78
C THR A 68 4.55 -2.33 4.29
N ALA A 69 4.47 -3.66 4.31
CA ALA A 69 5.58 -4.51 4.68
C ALA A 69 6.73 -4.39 3.67
N VAL A 70 6.44 -4.38 2.36
CA VAL A 70 7.45 -4.10 1.31
C VAL A 70 8.14 -2.76 1.58
N TYR A 71 7.35 -1.70 1.83
CA TYR A 71 7.88 -0.39 2.18
C TYR A 71 8.81 -0.45 3.40
N VAL A 72 8.37 -1.07 4.49
CA VAL A 72 9.12 -1.14 5.76
C VAL A 72 10.39 -1.96 5.60
N ILE A 73 10.35 -3.11 4.92
CA ILE A 73 11.52 -3.95 4.67
C ILE A 73 12.57 -3.17 3.89
N GLU A 74 12.17 -2.54 2.78
CA GLU A 74 13.06 -1.72 1.97
C GLU A 74 13.62 -0.53 2.73
N LYS A 75 12.80 0.14 3.54
CA LYS A 75 13.24 1.27 4.36
C LYS A 75 14.27 0.84 5.39
N ARG A 76 14.09 -0.33 6.02
CA ARG A 76 14.99 -0.86 7.06
C ARG A 76 16.33 -1.33 6.52
N LYS A 77 16.39 -1.81 5.27
CA LYS A 77 17.64 -2.19 4.60
C LYS A 77 18.29 -1.05 3.80
N SER A 78 17.81 0.19 3.96
CA SER A 78 18.26 1.36 3.18
C SER A 78 18.16 1.18 1.66
N GLY A 79 17.15 0.42 1.20
CA GLY A 79 16.85 0.17 -0.20
C GLY A 79 16.00 1.28 -0.84
N LYS A 80 15.09 0.89 -1.73
CA LYS A 80 14.23 1.83 -2.50
C LYS A 80 12.75 1.66 -2.13
N PRO A 81 12.32 2.07 -0.93
CA PRO A 81 11.00 1.72 -0.39
C PRO A 81 9.83 2.24 -1.21
N ILE A 82 9.92 3.47 -1.72
CA ILE A 82 8.85 4.05 -2.56
C ILE A 82 8.76 3.27 -3.88
N LEU A 83 9.89 3.10 -4.58
CA LEU A 83 9.92 2.44 -5.89
C LEU A 83 9.44 1.00 -5.81
N MET A 84 9.95 0.21 -4.85
CA MET A 84 9.58 -1.20 -4.75
C MET A 84 8.11 -1.39 -4.37
N THR A 85 7.60 -0.58 -3.44
CA THR A 85 6.17 -0.63 -3.07
C THR A 85 5.30 -0.26 -4.25
N PHE A 86 5.63 0.82 -4.96
CA PHE A 86 4.93 1.24 -6.18
C PHE A 86 4.94 0.14 -7.24
N VAL A 87 6.09 -0.44 -7.55
CA VAL A 87 6.20 -1.51 -8.57
C VAL A 87 5.38 -2.74 -8.17
N THR A 88 5.48 -3.20 -6.92
CA THR A 88 4.68 -4.32 -6.42
C THR A 88 3.18 -4.03 -6.53
N HIS A 89 2.76 -2.82 -6.18
CA HIS A 89 1.36 -2.41 -6.25
C HIS A 89 0.86 -2.34 -7.69
N SER A 90 1.63 -1.75 -8.59
CA SER A 90 1.32 -1.65 -10.02
C SER A 90 1.22 -3.03 -10.68
N ILE A 91 2.12 -3.96 -10.33
CA ILE A 91 2.04 -5.36 -10.79
C ILE A 91 0.76 -6.01 -10.28
N TYR A 92 0.45 -5.87 -8.99
CA TYR A 92 -0.76 -6.44 -8.40
C TYR A 92 -2.04 -5.93 -9.10
N ASN A 93 -2.15 -4.62 -9.31
CA ASN A 93 -3.31 -4.02 -10.00
C ASN A 93 -3.38 -4.45 -11.46
N THR A 94 -2.24 -4.59 -12.14
CA THR A 94 -2.19 -5.11 -13.52
C THR A 94 -2.71 -6.54 -13.59
N ILE A 95 -2.30 -7.42 -12.67
CA ILE A 95 -2.80 -8.81 -12.60
C ILE A 95 -4.31 -8.81 -12.34
N LEU A 96 -4.80 -7.98 -11.42
CA LEU A 96 -6.24 -7.89 -11.14
C LEU A 96 -7.03 -7.38 -12.34
N TRP A 97 -6.50 -6.41 -13.07
CA TRP A 97 -7.13 -5.89 -14.28
C TRP A 97 -7.20 -6.97 -15.36
N MET A 98 -6.11 -7.71 -15.58
CA MET A 98 -6.08 -8.83 -16.53
C MET A 98 -7.02 -9.98 -16.15
N GLY A 99 -7.26 -10.22 -14.86
CA GLY A 99 -8.19 -11.25 -14.40
C GLY A 99 -9.68 -10.86 -14.50
N ARG A 100 -9.98 -9.58 -14.80
CA ARG A 100 -11.35 -9.04 -14.89
C ARG A 100 -11.82 -8.80 -16.33
N ASN A 101 -10.90 -8.76 -17.29
CA ASN A 101 -11.15 -8.48 -18.71
C ASN A 101 -10.70 -9.67 -19.55
#